data_AF-A0A4P8HBD3-F1
#
_entry.id   AF-A0A4P8HBD3-F1
#
_cell.length_a   1.000
_cell.length_b   1.000
_cell.length_c   1.000
_cell.angle_alpha   90.00
_cell.angle_beta   90.00
_cell.angle_gamma   90.00
#
_symmetry.space_group_name_H-M   'P 1'
#
loop_
_entity.id
_entity.type
_entity.pdbx_description
1 polymer ?
#
loop_
_entity_poly.entity_id
_entity_poly.type
_entity_poly.pdbx_seq_one_letter_code
_entity_poly.pdbx_strand_id
1 'polypeptide(L)'
;MRSRTRTLTLWWIAAAGGLTLSVVFHMTQAFTPGTVSMLGGPEIGSVYDQPSIVMFSVDLCLGVLALALLPAALTHDPMEVEESYVGPPSALVAGLVVLTVWMVSVMAAPAGAIVLISISSRLSANWTVPAVFASLLSIVVYELTMSTDLGIDWVVIAMAMGVTLALVGVGALRGSLIRRQARAAGG
;
A
#
# COMPACT_ATOMS: atom_id res chain seq x y z
N MET A 1 -3.09 23.00 -13.03
CA MET A 1 -3.75 23.13 -11.70
C MET A 1 -4.53 21.86 -11.28
N ARG A 2 -5.36 21.26 -12.15
CA ARG A 2 -6.22 20.09 -11.81
C ARG A 2 -5.46 18.85 -11.32
N SER A 3 -4.24 18.56 -11.82
CA SER A 3 -3.46 17.40 -11.33
C SER A 3 -2.86 17.63 -9.93
N ARG A 4 -2.34 18.83 -9.64
CA ARG A 4 -1.76 19.18 -8.34
C ARG A 4 -2.79 19.11 -7.21
N THR A 5 -4.01 19.62 -7.45
CA THR A 5 -5.11 19.51 -6.49
C THR A 5 -5.47 18.05 -6.21
N ARG A 6 -5.52 17.20 -7.26
CA ARG A 6 -5.85 15.79 -7.11
C ARG A 6 -4.79 15.03 -6.30
N THR A 7 -3.50 15.24 -6.57
CA THR A 7 -2.41 14.63 -5.78
C THR A 7 -2.48 15.06 -4.33
N LEU A 8 -2.79 16.34 -4.07
CA LEU A 8 -2.94 16.87 -2.72
C LEU A 8 -4.16 16.28 -1.99
N THR A 9 -5.28 16.08 -2.69
CA THR A 9 -6.46 15.37 -2.13
C THR A 9 -6.13 13.92 -1.77
N LEU A 10 -5.45 13.19 -2.66
CA LEU A 10 -5.02 11.80 -2.40
C LEU A 10 -4.05 11.73 -1.22
N TRP A 11 -3.16 12.71 -1.12
CA TRP A 11 -2.23 12.83 0.00
C TRP A 11 -2.96 13.02 1.33
N TRP A 12 -3.94 13.92 1.41
CA TRP A 12 -4.75 14.11 2.62
C TRP A 12 -5.58 12.89 2.98
N ILE A 13 -6.17 12.21 1.98
CA ILE A 13 -6.89 10.95 2.21
C ILE A 13 -5.94 9.90 2.80
N ALA A 14 -4.74 9.75 2.23
CA ALA A 14 -3.75 8.82 2.72
C ALA A 14 -3.30 9.16 4.15
N ALA A 15 -3.03 10.43 4.42
CA ALA A 15 -2.56 10.91 5.72
C ALA A 15 -3.63 10.72 6.81
N ALA A 16 -4.87 11.15 6.55
CA ALA A 16 -5.97 11.01 7.51
C ALA A 16 -6.35 9.54 7.72
N GLY A 17 -6.45 8.76 6.64
CA GLY A 17 -6.74 7.33 6.73
C GLY A 17 -5.65 6.56 7.46
N GLY A 18 -4.38 6.85 7.15
CA GLY A 18 -3.23 6.17 7.74
C GLY A 18 -3.08 6.48 9.22
N LEU A 19 -3.20 7.76 9.60
CA LEU A 19 -3.16 8.17 11.00
C LEU A 19 -4.30 7.54 11.80
N THR A 20 -5.53 7.52 11.26
CA THR A 20 -6.68 6.92 11.92
C THR A 20 -6.49 5.43 12.13
N LEU A 21 -6.05 4.70 11.09
CA LEU A 21 -5.80 3.26 11.18
C LEU A 21 -4.68 2.95 12.17
N SER A 22 -3.59 3.71 12.15
CA SER A 22 -2.46 3.56 13.09
C SER A 22 -2.92 3.77 14.53
N VAL A 23 -3.63 4.86 14.82
CA VAL A 23 -4.15 5.14 16.17
C VAL A 23 -5.08 4.04 16.63
N VAL A 24 -6.03 3.60 15.80
CA VAL A 24 -6.95 2.51 16.15
C VAL A 24 -6.18 1.23 16.42
N PHE A 25 -5.24 0.84 15.54
CA PHE A 25 -4.44 -0.36 15.68
C PHE A 25 -3.65 -0.36 16.99
N HIS A 26 -2.85 0.67 17.25
CA HIS A 26 -2.03 0.74 18.47
C HIS A 26 -2.87 0.89 19.74
N MET A 27 -4.02 1.59 19.68
CA MET A 27 -4.95 1.65 20.81
C MET A 27 -5.58 0.29 21.09
N THR A 28 -5.99 -0.47 20.08
CA THR A 28 -6.51 -1.83 20.27
C THR A 28 -5.44 -2.77 20.87
N GLN A 29 -4.18 -2.64 20.46
CA GLN A 29 -3.07 -3.39 21.06
C GLN A 29 -2.84 -2.99 22.53
N ALA A 30 -2.96 -1.70 22.85
CA ALA A 30 -2.77 -1.19 24.21
C ALA A 30 -3.91 -1.56 25.18
N PHE A 31 -5.16 -1.59 24.69
CA PHE A 31 -6.34 -1.84 25.53
C PHE A 31 -6.83 -3.29 25.56
N THR A 32 -6.32 -4.14 24.65
CA THR A 32 -6.64 -5.57 24.60
C THR A 32 -5.36 -6.40 24.50
N PRO A 33 -4.54 -6.46 25.58
CA PRO A 33 -3.37 -7.31 25.60
C PRO A 33 -3.82 -8.77 25.51
N GLY A 34 -3.66 -9.39 24.34
CA GLY A 34 -3.84 -10.83 24.14
C GLY A 34 -5.11 -11.32 23.44
N THR A 35 -6.03 -10.46 22.97
CA THR A 35 -7.34 -10.94 22.43
C THR A 35 -7.57 -10.71 20.94
N VAL A 36 -6.64 -10.16 20.17
CA VAL A 36 -6.88 -9.88 18.73
C VAL A 36 -6.44 -11.04 17.82
N SER A 37 -6.90 -12.25 18.14
CA SER A 37 -6.96 -13.36 17.18
C SER A 37 -8.27 -13.21 16.41
N MET A 38 -8.26 -12.39 15.35
CA MET A 38 -9.45 -12.17 14.52
C MET A 38 -9.90 -13.45 13.77
N LEU A 39 -9.11 -14.53 13.83
CA LEU A 39 -9.33 -15.79 13.12
C LEU A 39 -8.94 -17.05 13.93
N GLY A 40 -9.23 -17.10 15.23
CA GLY A 40 -9.41 -18.37 15.97
C GLY A 40 -8.18 -19.29 16.10
N GLY A 41 -6.98 -18.76 16.28
CA GLY A 41 -5.82 -19.52 16.80
C GLY A 41 -5.78 -19.55 18.34
N PRO A 42 -5.11 -20.55 18.98
CA PRO A 42 -5.09 -20.70 20.43
C PRO A 42 -4.44 -19.49 21.11
N GLU A 43 -5.14 -18.93 22.10
CA GLU A 43 -4.65 -17.87 22.98
C GLU A 43 -3.51 -18.41 23.85
N ILE A 44 -2.29 -18.31 23.35
CA ILE A 44 -1.10 -18.41 24.20
C ILE A 44 -0.78 -16.98 24.59
N GLY A 45 -1.04 -16.65 25.86
CA GLY A 45 -0.66 -15.37 26.45
C GLY A 45 0.84 -15.16 26.32
N SER A 46 1.26 -14.51 25.24
CA SER A 46 2.58 -13.93 25.13
C SER A 46 2.51 -12.56 25.78
N VAL A 47 3.23 -12.45 26.89
CA VAL A 47 3.68 -11.18 27.45
C VAL A 47 4.42 -10.44 26.33
N TYR A 48 3.72 -9.58 25.60
CA TYR A 48 4.30 -8.67 24.62
C TYR A 48 5.04 -7.56 25.37
N ASP A 49 6.21 -7.88 25.92
CA ASP A 49 7.21 -6.91 26.38
C ASP A 49 8.03 -6.38 25.17
N GLN A 50 7.37 -6.14 24.03
CA GLN A 50 7.94 -5.21 23.05
C GLN A 50 7.57 -3.80 23.50
N PRO A 51 8.52 -2.87 23.62
CA PRO A 51 8.19 -1.49 23.96
C PRO A 51 7.21 -0.97 22.90
N SER A 52 5.95 -0.82 23.27
CA SER A 52 4.85 -0.34 22.41
C SER A 52 5.21 0.95 21.66
N ILE A 53 6.07 1.76 22.28
CA ILE A 53 6.65 2.97 21.72
C ILE A 53 7.53 2.70 20.49
N VAL A 54 8.33 1.63 20.48
CA VAL A 54 9.21 1.29 19.33
C VAL A 54 8.37 0.87 18.14
N MET A 55 7.37 0.02 18.33
CA MET A 55 6.45 -0.41 17.28
C MET A 55 5.66 0.77 16.70
N PHE A 56 5.15 1.65 17.56
CA PHE A 56 4.51 2.89 17.14
C PHE A 56 5.48 3.81 16.38
N SER A 57 6.72 3.94 16.84
CA SER A 57 7.73 4.80 16.19
C SER A 57 8.10 4.28 14.81
N VAL A 58 8.26 2.96 14.65
CA VAL A 58 8.52 2.33 13.35
C VAL A 58 7.34 2.56 12.39
N ASP A 59 6.11 2.33 12.85
CA ASP A 59 4.90 2.57 12.05
C ASP A 59 4.79 4.05 11.62
N LEU A 60 5.05 4.98 12.53
CA LEU A 60 5.04 6.41 12.23
C LEU A 60 6.13 6.79 11.21
N CYS A 61 7.37 6.31 11.38
CA CYS A 61 8.48 6.59 10.46
C CYS A 61 8.20 6.05 9.06
N LEU A 62 7.72 4.81 8.95
CA LEU A 62 7.38 4.19 7.66
C LEU A 62 6.16 4.85 7.01
N GLY A 63 5.15 5.23 7.80
CA GLY A 63 3.99 5.98 7.33
C GLY A 63 4.36 7.37 6.79
N VAL A 64 5.20 8.11 7.52
CA VAL A 64 5.70 9.42 7.07
C VAL A 64 6.55 9.28 5.80
N LEU A 65 7.41 8.26 5.72
CA LEU A 65 8.18 7.95 4.52
C LEU A 65 7.26 7.69 3.32
N ALA A 66 6.22 6.87 3.50
CA ALA A 66 5.26 6.56 2.44
C ALA A 66 4.51 7.83 1.98
N LEU A 67 4.09 8.68 2.91
CA LEU A 67 3.42 9.96 2.59
C LEU A 67 4.36 10.96 1.89
N ALA A 68 5.64 10.99 2.24
CA ALA A 68 6.63 11.85 1.60
C ALA A 68 6.90 11.44 0.15
N LEU A 69 6.88 10.13 -0.13
CA LEU A 69 7.12 9.57 -1.47
C LEU A 69 5.86 9.50 -2.34
N LEU A 70 4.67 9.57 -1.74
CA LEU A 70 3.39 9.48 -2.46
C LEU A 70 3.25 10.50 -3.62
N PRO A 71 3.63 11.79 -3.49
CA PRO A 71 3.58 12.72 -4.61
C PRO A 71 4.48 12.31 -5.77
N ALA A 72 5.69 11.82 -5.47
CA ALA A 72 6.64 11.34 -6.47
C ALA A 72 6.09 10.10 -7.20
N ALA A 73 5.53 9.14 -6.45
CA ALA A 73 4.92 7.93 -6.99
C ALA A 73 3.67 8.20 -7.86
N LEU A 74 2.98 9.31 -7.61
CA LEU A 74 1.80 9.76 -8.37
C LEU A 74 2.14 10.68 -9.53
N THR A 75 3.42 10.95 -9.80
CA THR A 75 3.83 11.82 -10.90
C THR A 75 3.43 11.19 -12.23
N HIS A 76 2.59 11.90 -12.98
CA HIS A 76 2.24 11.56 -14.35
C HIS A 76 2.92 12.56 -15.27
N ASP A 77 3.60 12.05 -16.28
CA ASP A 77 4.27 12.83 -17.31
C ASP A 77 3.30 13.04 -18.50
N PRO A 78 3.21 14.25 -19.08
CA PRO A 78 2.39 14.50 -20.27
C PRO A 78 2.69 13.57 -21.46
N MET A 79 3.88 12.99 -21.54
CA MET A 79 4.22 12.00 -22.57
C MET A 79 3.50 10.65 -22.41
N GLU A 80 2.84 10.38 -21.27
CA GLU A 80 2.08 9.13 -21.02
C GLU A 80 0.82 8.98 -21.89
N VAL A 81 0.55 9.97 -22.76
CA VAL A 81 -0.45 9.87 -23.83
C VAL A 81 0.03 8.96 -24.96
N GLU A 82 1.33 8.83 -25.17
CA GLU A 82 1.92 7.93 -26.17
C GLU A 82 1.94 6.49 -25.63
N GLU A 83 1.43 5.53 -26.40
CA GLU A 83 1.36 4.12 -25.95
C GLU A 83 2.74 3.48 -25.70
N SER A 84 3.83 4.08 -26.21
CA SER A 84 5.21 3.66 -26.02
C SER A 84 5.82 4.11 -24.68
N TYR A 85 5.29 5.16 -24.06
CA TYR A 85 5.85 5.75 -22.85
C TYR A 85 4.92 5.60 -21.64
N VAL A 86 5.42 4.94 -20.59
CA VAL A 86 4.62 4.56 -19.42
C VAL A 86 4.74 5.60 -18.29
N GLY A 87 5.81 6.38 -18.28
CA GLY A 87 6.09 7.40 -17.26
C GLY A 87 7.54 7.41 -16.76
N PRO A 88 7.86 8.32 -15.84
CA PRO A 88 9.23 8.51 -15.36
C PRO A 88 9.65 7.38 -14.41
N PRO A 89 10.89 6.85 -14.52
CA PRO A 89 11.37 5.74 -13.68
C PRO A 89 11.45 6.13 -12.19
N SER A 90 11.61 7.41 -11.87
CA SER A 90 11.57 7.90 -10.49
C SER A 90 10.21 7.67 -9.81
N ALA A 91 9.10 7.74 -10.55
CA ALA A 91 7.77 7.45 -10.02
C ALA A 91 7.60 5.96 -9.72
N LEU A 92 8.16 5.09 -10.58
CA LEU A 92 8.17 3.64 -10.32
C LEU A 92 8.97 3.33 -9.07
N VAL A 93 10.20 3.85 -8.94
CA VAL A 93 11.04 3.60 -7.76
C VAL A 93 10.38 4.11 -6.48
N ALA A 94 9.85 5.34 -6.48
CA ALA A 94 9.12 5.87 -5.34
C ALA A 94 7.90 5.01 -4.99
N GLY A 95 7.17 4.53 -6.01
CA GLY A 95 6.04 3.63 -5.82
C GLY A 95 6.44 2.28 -5.22
N LEU A 96 7.54 1.68 -5.70
CA LEU A 96 8.05 0.42 -5.16
C LEU A 96 8.47 0.55 -3.70
N VAL A 97 9.10 1.67 -3.31
CA VAL A 97 9.46 1.93 -1.90
C VAL A 97 8.20 2.08 -1.04
N VAL A 98 7.16 2.74 -1.53
CA VAL A 98 5.88 2.80 -0.80
C VAL A 98 5.27 1.40 -0.66
N LEU A 99 5.29 0.59 -1.72
CA LEU A 99 4.74 -0.76 -1.73
C LEU A 99 5.55 -1.77 -0.93
N THR A 100 6.82 -1.53 -0.62
CA THR A 100 7.59 -2.42 0.26
C THR A 100 7.27 -2.19 1.74
N VAL A 101 6.76 -1.00 2.11
CA VAL A 101 6.47 -0.66 3.50
C VAL A 101 4.98 -0.71 3.85
N TRP A 102 4.08 -0.75 2.87
CA TRP A 102 2.64 -0.57 3.10
C TRP A 102 1.93 -1.70 3.87
N MET A 103 2.45 -2.94 3.83
CA MET A 103 1.92 -4.05 4.64
C MET A 103 2.63 -4.17 5.99
N VAL A 104 3.82 -3.54 6.12
CA VAL A 104 4.59 -3.52 7.38
C VAL A 104 4.10 -2.40 8.30
N SER A 105 3.64 -1.28 7.73
CA SER A 105 3.12 -0.12 8.45
C SER A 105 1.64 0.08 8.12
N VAL A 106 0.82 0.01 9.16
CA VAL A 106 -0.62 0.27 9.10
C VAL A 106 -0.88 1.71 8.64
N MET A 107 -0.02 2.65 9.05
CA MET A 107 -0.09 4.04 8.60
C MET A 107 0.19 4.19 7.10
N ALA A 108 1.08 3.37 6.53
CA ALA A 108 1.43 3.40 5.11
C ALA A 108 0.40 2.71 4.20
N ALA A 109 -0.49 1.88 4.74
CA ALA A 109 -1.43 1.07 3.95
C ALA A 109 -2.29 1.89 2.96
N PRO A 110 -2.89 3.05 3.33
CA PRO A 110 -3.66 3.85 2.38
C PRO A 110 -2.81 4.41 1.23
N ALA A 111 -1.57 4.81 1.51
CA ALA A 111 -0.64 5.29 0.49
C ALA A 111 -0.26 4.16 -0.48
N GLY A 112 0.01 2.96 0.05
CA GLY A 112 0.27 1.76 -0.76
C GLY A 112 -0.89 1.42 -1.70
N ALA A 113 -2.13 1.45 -1.19
CA ALA A 113 -3.32 1.19 -2.01
C ALA A 113 -3.46 2.19 -3.16
N ILE A 114 -3.26 3.48 -2.88
CA ILE A 114 -3.33 4.54 -3.89
C ILE A 114 -2.24 4.35 -4.96
N VAL A 115 -1.01 4.04 -4.55
CA VAL A 115 0.11 3.79 -5.46
C VAL A 115 -0.16 2.57 -6.35
N LEU A 116 -0.64 1.47 -5.78
CA LEU A 116 -0.94 0.25 -6.52
C LEU A 116 -2.01 0.49 -7.58
N ILE A 117 -3.11 1.15 -7.20
CA ILE A 117 -4.18 1.56 -8.15
C ILE A 117 -3.61 2.48 -9.24
N SER A 118 -2.76 3.44 -8.87
CA SER A 118 -2.16 4.41 -9.80
C SER A 118 -1.29 3.71 -10.84
N ILE A 119 -0.34 2.87 -10.40
CA ILE A 119 0.55 2.11 -11.28
C ILE A 119 -0.26 1.16 -12.17
N SER A 120 -1.22 0.42 -11.62
CA SER A 120 -2.06 -0.49 -12.39
C SER A 120 -2.94 0.20 -13.41
N SER A 121 -3.32 1.46 -13.18
CA SER A 121 -4.07 2.25 -14.17
C SER A 121 -3.28 2.63 -15.42
N ARG A 122 -1.95 2.49 -15.40
CA ARG A 122 -1.09 2.69 -16.59
C ARG A 122 -1.17 1.53 -17.58
N LEU A 123 -1.71 0.38 -17.17
CA LEU A 123 -1.87 -0.84 -17.98
C LEU A 123 -0.56 -1.35 -18.59
N SER A 124 0.57 -1.15 -17.91
CA SER A 124 1.88 -1.65 -18.34
C SER A 124 2.35 -2.78 -17.45
N ALA A 125 2.56 -3.96 -18.06
CA ALA A 125 3.09 -5.13 -17.36
C ALA A 125 4.45 -4.84 -16.70
N ASN A 126 5.29 -4.02 -17.35
CA ASN A 126 6.62 -3.67 -16.85
C ASN A 126 6.58 -2.86 -15.54
N TRP A 127 5.43 -2.25 -15.21
CA TRP A 127 5.25 -1.51 -13.97
C TRP A 127 4.38 -2.26 -12.96
N THR A 128 3.33 -2.95 -13.42
CA THR A 128 2.43 -3.69 -12.55
C THR A 128 3.06 -4.93 -11.96
N VAL A 129 3.88 -5.66 -12.72
CA VAL A 129 4.52 -6.89 -12.22
C VAL A 129 5.48 -6.57 -11.07
N PRO A 130 6.44 -5.63 -11.20
CA PRO A 130 7.28 -5.24 -10.06
C PRO A 130 6.48 -4.71 -8.86
N ALA A 131 5.39 -3.97 -9.10
CA ALA A 131 4.53 -3.47 -8.03
C ALA A 131 3.84 -4.60 -7.24
N VAL A 132 3.35 -5.64 -7.92
CA VAL A 132 2.78 -6.82 -7.26
C VAL A 132 3.85 -7.55 -6.44
N PHE A 133 5.04 -7.76 -7.01
CA PHE A 133 6.13 -8.41 -6.27
C PHE A 133 6.61 -7.59 -5.07
N ALA A 134 6.70 -6.26 -5.19
CA ALA A 134 7.03 -5.38 -4.07
C ALA A 134 5.97 -5.47 -2.95
N SER A 135 4.69 -5.50 -3.33
CA SER A 135 3.59 -5.69 -2.38
C SER A 135 3.66 -7.03 -1.66
N LEU A 136 3.89 -8.13 -2.40
CA LEU A 136 4.02 -9.47 -1.82
C LEU A 136 5.27 -9.60 -0.94
N LEU A 137 6.37 -8.93 -1.32
CA LEU A 137 7.56 -8.88 -0.48
C LEU A 137 7.27 -8.16 0.85
N SER A 138 6.47 -7.09 0.83
CA SER A 138 6.08 -6.35 2.04
C SER A 138 5.39 -7.25 3.06
N ILE A 139 4.46 -8.12 2.62
CA ILE A 139 3.78 -9.04 3.54
C ILE A 139 4.71 -10.15 4.05
N VAL A 140 5.60 -10.68 3.20
CA VAL A 140 6.59 -11.66 3.64
C VAL A 140 7.52 -11.06 4.69
N VAL A 141 7.96 -9.82 4.52
CA VAL A 141 8.79 -9.11 5.51
C VAL A 141 8.02 -8.90 6.81
N TYR A 142 6.74 -8.52 6.74
CA TYR A 142 5.89 -8.40 7.93
C TYR A 142 5.83 -9.72 8.72
N GLU A 143 5.49 -10.83 8.05
CA GLU A 143 5.43 -12.16 8.65
C GLU A 143 6.79 -12.59 9.23
N LEU A 144 7.90 -12.36 8.52
CA LEU A 144 9.24 -12.68 9.03
C LEU A 144 9.67 -11.81 10.23
N THR A 145 9.14 -10.59 10.35
CA THR A 145 9.45 -9.69 11.46
C THR A 145 8.61 -10.00 12.70
N MET A 146 7.39 -10.52 12.51
CA MET A 146 6.42 -10.77 13.59
C MET A 146 6.31 -12.25 14.00
N SER A 147 6.74 -13.20 13.17
CA SER A 147 6.68 -14.62 13.51
C SER A 147 7.77 -14.97 14.52
N THR A 148 7.41 -15.07 15.79
CA THR A 148 8.37 -15.42 16.84
C THR A 148 8.49 -16.91 17.12
N ASP A 149 7.51 -17.78 16.82
CA ASP A 149 7.66 -19.23 17.10
C ASP A 149 6.75 -20.20 16.31
N LEU A 150 5.75 -19.75 15.53
CA LEU A 150 4.68 -20.62 14.97
C LEU A 150 4.67 -20.81 13.44
N GLY A 151 5.69 -20.29 12.74
CA GLY A 151 5.74 -20.36 11.28
C GLY A 151 4.95 -19.25 10.59
N ILE A 152 4.92 -19.29 9.25
CA ILE A 152 4.29 -18.28 8.40
C ILE A 152 2.76 -18.47 8.41
N ASP A 153 1.99 -17.41 8.69
CA ASP A 153 0.53 -17.47 8.54
C ASP A 153 0.13 -17.34 7.07
N TRP A 154 -0.12 -18.49 6.45
CA TRP A 154 -0.55 -18.56 5.05
C TRP A 154 -1.90 -17.89 4.78
N VAL A 155 -2.77 -17.76 5.79
CA VAL A 155 -4.06 -17.08 5.63
C VAL A 155 -3.85 -15.57 5.49
N VAL A 156 -2.95 -14.99 6.29
CA VAL A 156 -2.58 -13.58 6.18
C VAL A 156 -1.96 -13.28 4.82
N ILE A 157 -1.05 -14.14 4.34
CA ILE A 157 -0.47 -14.02 2.99
C ILE A 157 -1.56 -14.12 1.90
N ALA A 158 -2.47 -15.08 2.00
CA ALA A 158 -3.55 -15.25 1.02
C ALA A 158 -4.49 -14.04 0.98
N MET A 159 -4.83 -13.48 2.14
CA MET A 159 -5.63 -12.25 2.25
C MET A 159 -4.91 -11.05 1.64
N ALA A 160 -3.62 -10.86 1.96
CA ALA A 160 -2.81 -9.78 1.41
C ALA A 160 -2.66 -9.89 -0.12
N MET A 161 -2.50 -11.11 -0.64
CA MET A 161 -2.49 -11.39 -2.06
C MET A 161 -3.85 -11.04 -2.70
N GLY A 162 -4.96 -11.44 -2.07
CA GLY A 162 -6.31 -11.09 -2.51
C GLY A 162 -6.54 -9.58 -2.59
N VAL A 163 -6.14 -8.83 -1.56
CA VAL A 163 -6.22 -7.36 -1.53
C VAL A 163 -5.36 -6.74 -2.63
N THR A 164 -4.12 -7.22 -2.81
CA THR A 164 -3.21 -6.74 -3.86
C THR A 164 -3.84 -6.93 -5.24
N LEU A 165 -4.35 -8.12 -5.53
CA LEU A 165 -4.99 -8.43 -6.83
C LEU A 165 -6.27 -7.61 -7.05
N ALA A 166 -7.09 -7.41 -6.01
CA ALA A 166 -8.29 -6.59 -6.09
C ALA A 166 -7.94 -5.14 -6.46
N LEU A 167 -6.94 -4.54 -5.82
CA LEU A 167 -6.50 -3.17 -6.10
C LEU A 167 -5.88 -3.03 -7.49
N VAL A 168 -5.09 -4.02 -7.93
CA VAL A 168 -4.58 -4.08 -9.31
C VAL A 168 -5.74 -4.13 -10.31
N GLY A 169 -6.76 -4.95 -10.04
CA GLY A 169 -7.97 -5.04 -10.83
C GLY A 169 -8.71 -3.71 -10.92
N VAL A 170 -8.91 -3.01 -9.80
CA VAL A 170 -9.53 -1.68 -9.75
C VAL A 170 -8.73 -0.68 -10.58
N GLY A 171 -7.39 -0.67 -10.43
CA GLY A 171 -6.51 0.18 -11.23
C GLY A 171 -6.61 -0.10 -12.72
N ALA A 172 -6.55 -1.36 -13.11
CA ALA A 172 -6.63 -1.78 -14.51
C ALA A 172 -8.00 -1.45 -15.13
N LEU A 173 -9.11 -1.69 -14.42
CA LEU A 173 -10.44 -1.30 -14.86
C LEU A 173 -10.51 0.21 -15.11
N ARG A 174 -10.05 1.03 -14.15
CA ARG A 174 -10.01 2.48 -14.30
C ARG A 174 -9.16 2.92 -15.51
N GLY A 175 -7.98 2.33 -15.70
CA GLY A 175 -7.13 2.60 -16.86
C GLY A 175 -7.82 2.26 -18.19
N SER A 176 -8.50 1.11 -18.25
CA SER A 176 -9.19 0.65 -19.45
C SER A 176 -10.36 1.56 -19.84
N LEU A 177 -11.14 2.03 -18.86
CA LEU A 177 -12.27 2.94 -19.09
C LEU A 177 -11.81 4.29 -19.65
N ILE A 178 -10.71 4.84 -19.11
CA ILE A 178 -10.14 6.10 -19.59
C ILE A 178 -9.68 5.97 -21.05
N ARG A 179 -8.97 4.88 -21.40
CA ARG A 179 -8.54 4.63 -22.79
C ARG A 179 -9.72 4.43 -23.74
N ARG A 180 -10.79 3.74 -23.30
CA ARG A 180 -12.02 3.57 -24.10
C ARG A 180 -12.72 4.91 -24.37
N GLN A 181 -12.84 5.77 -23.36
CA GLN A 181 -13.44 7.09 -23.50
C GLN A 181 -12.63 7.99 -24.44
N ALA A 182 -11.29 7.96 -24.33
CA ALA A 182 -10.41 8.71 -25.23
C ALA A 182 -10.57 8.28 -26.70
N ARG A 183 -10.67 6.97 -26.95
CA ARG A 183 -10.91 6.43 -28.32
C ARG A 183 -12.30 6.81 -28.86
N ALA A 184 -13.33 6.82 -28.01
CA ALA A 184 -14.69 7.19 -28.40
C ALA A 184 -14.88 8.69 -28.66
N ALA A 185 -14.03 9.55 -28.09
CA ALA A 185 -14.08 11.00 -28.28
C ALA A 185 -13.20 11.51 -29.44
N GLY A 186 -12.33 10.65 -29.99
CA GLY A 186 -11.40 10.97 -31.07
C GLY A 186 -11.71 10.31 -32.42
N GLY A 187 -12.86 9.64 -32.54
CA GLY A 187 -13.41 9.11 -33.80
C GLY A 187 -14.72 9.80 -34.15
#